data_AF-A0A817M644-F1
#
_entry.id   AF-A0A817M644-F1
#
_cell.length_a   1.000
_cell.length_b   1.000
_cell.length_c   1.000
_cell.angle_alpha   90.00
_cell.angle_beta   90.00
_cell.angle_gamma   90.00
#
_symmetry.space_group_name_H-M   'P 1'
#
loop_
_entity.id
_entity.type
_entity.pdbx_description
1 polymer ?
#
loop_
_entity_poly.entity_id
_entity_poly.type
_entity_poly.pdbx_seq_one_letter_code
_entity_poly.pdbx_strand_id
1 'polypeptide(L)'
;YARYGVEFCGNTTIPDDAKMARFVKEYVSADDQCDLAKGLWSLYQAHVGAAQSMSFSERDQLLLIQGLYVGLEEQTRLQSFINESLPGYMVQWCRFWPTRNVTKCREFLNKIATELIVHLFIGSHRLNTDEDVPSGMHNGSNFSLFLTKLANPEAYALMAAMLNQTTLQLKNTAASDWNILAQRMRFISAVFWVFQDHEDLNCYLFSAEQDLLIRTDQSDKLDPQSWFQICDRDCCAANGRWDGLN
;
A
#
# COMPACT_ATOMS: atom_id res chain seq x y z
N TYR A 1 2.39 9.11 8.15
CA TYR A 1 2.38 7.79 8.83
C TYR A 1 3.65 7.43 9.60
N ALA A 2 4.86 7.78 9.15
CA ALA A 2 6.08 7.53 9.95
C ALA A 2 6.00 8.10 11.39
N ARG A 3 5.54 9.36 11.54
CA ARG A 3 5.28 9.97 12.85
C ARG A 3 4.22 9.22 13.69
N TYR A 4 3.17 8.72 13.04
CA TYR A 4 2.16 7.89 13.71
C TYR A 4 2.80 6.61 14.27
N GLY A 5 3.67 5.95 13.50
CA GLY A 5 4.38 4.75 13.94
C GLY A 5 5.26 5.00 15.17
N VAL A 6 5.99 6.12 15.20
CA VAL A 6 6.80 6.53 16.36
C VAL A 6 5.92 6.81 17.59
N GLU A 7 4.78 7.48 17.38
CA GLU A 7 3.93 7.95 18.47
C GLU A 7 3.06 6.84 19.07
N PHE A 8 2.64 5.86 18.27
CA PHE A 8 1.65 4.85 18.67
C PHE A 8 2.16 3.40 18.69
N CYS A 9 3.07 2.98 17.81
CA CYS A 9 3.44 1.55 17.72
C CYS A 9 4.34 1.05 18.85
N GLY A 10 5.06 1.94 19.55
CA GLY A 10 6.00 1.54 20.63
C GLY A 10 5.39 1.44 22.02
N ASN A 11 4.18 1.98 22.27
CA ASN A 11 3.66 2.19 23.63
C ASN A 11 2.13 2.10 23.79
N THR A 12 1.36 1.85 22.74
CA THR A 12 -0.12 1.96 22.80
C THR A 12 -0.79 0.60 22.83
N THR A 13 -0.68 -0.11 23.96
CA THR A 13 -1.54 -1.29 24.24
C THR A 13 -2.89 -0.89 24.82
N ILE A 14 -3.02 0.35 25.28
CA ILE A 14 -4.23 0.93 25.86
C ILE A 14 -4.69 2.10 24.97
N PRO A 15 -5.94 2.11 24.46
CA PRO A 15 -6.45 3.22 23.69
C PRO A 15 -6.38 4.55 24.47
N ASP A 16 -5.76 5.56 23.87
CA ASP A 16 -5.76 6.96 24.29
C ASP A 16 -6.31 7.84 23.15
N ASP A 17 -7.64 7.89 23.04
CA ASP A 17 -8.35 8.68 22.04
C ASP A 17 -8.04 10.18 22.17
N ALA A 18 -7.71 10.65 23.38
CA ALA A 18 -7.32 12.03 23.59
C ALA A 18 -5.94 12.32 22.99
N LYS A 19 -4.99 11.39 23.07
CA LYS A 19 -3.70 11.46 22.38
C LYS A 19 -3.90 11.42 20.87
N MET A 20 -4.77 10.55 20.36
CA MET A 20 -5.07 10.50 18.93
C MET A 20 -5.71 11.80 18.43
N ALA A 21 -6.67 12.37 19.16
CA ALA A 21 -7.27 13.65 18.83
C ALA A 21 -6.25 14.79 18.82
N ARG A 22 -5.30 14.82 19.77
CA ARG A 22 -4.18 15.77 19.76
C ARG A 22 -3.28 15.57 18.55
N PHE A 23 -2.91 14.33 18.25
CA PHE A 23 -2.06 13.99 17.11
C PHE A 23 -2.70 14.45 15.79
N VAL A 24 -3.98 14.13 15.57
CA VAL A 24 -4.71 14.60 14.37
C VAL A 24 -4.74 16.13 14.33
N LYS A 25 -5.03 16.80 15.44
CA LYS A 25 -5.04 18.27 15.50
C LYS A 25 -3.67 18.89 15.21
N GLU A 26 -2.59 18.25 15.63
CA GLU A 26 -1.21 18.73 15.48
C GLU A 26 -0.67 18.50 14.06
N TYR A 27 -0.96 17.33 13.47
CA TYR A 27 -0.34 16.88 12.22
C TYR A 27 -1.24 16.90 11.00
N VAL A 28 -2.55 17.05 11.19
CA VAL A 28 -3.55 17.15 10.12
C VAL A 28 -4.16 18.54 10.22
N SER A 29 -3.50 19.54 9.63
CA SER A 29 -3.93 20.93 9.72
C SER A 29 -5.32 21.11 9.09
N ALA A 30 -6.17 21.89 9.76
CA ALA A 30 -7.48 22.30 9.29
C ALA A 30 -7.37 23.01 7.93
N ASP A 31 -7.77 22.33 6.86
CA ASP A 31 -8.90 22.79 6.03
C ASP A 31 -9.21 21.87 4.84
N ASP A 32 -8.36 20.88 4.49
CA ASP A 32 -8.65 19.98 3.35
C ASP A 32 -8.23 18.50 3.56
N GLN A 33 -7.86 18.10 4.79
CA GLN A 33 -7.34 16.76 5.07
C GLN A 33 -8.27 15.90 5.96
N CYS A 34 -9.59 16.11 5.83
CA CYS A 34 -10.59 15.33 6.56
C CYS A 34 -10.48 13.82 6.30
N ASP A 35 -10.08 13.42 5.08
CA ASP A 35 -9.94 12.00 4.73
C ASP A 35 -8.67 11.39 5.33
N LEU A 36 -7.56 12.14 5.41
CA LEU A 36 -6.37 11.73 6.16
C LEU A 36 -6.68 11.56 7.65
N ALA A 37 -7.44 12.49 8.24
CA ALA A 37 -7.87 12.37 9.64
C ALA A 37 -8.69 11.09 9.85
N LYS A 38 -9.68 10.81 8.99
CA LYS A 38 -10.46 9.55 9.06
C LYS A 38 -9.58 8.32 8.89
N GLY A 39 -8.68 8.33 7.91
CA GLY A 39 -7.76 7.23 7.66
C GLY A 39 -6.83 6.96 8.85
N LEU A 40 -6.33 8.01 9.50
CA LEU A 40 -5.53 7.89 10.72
C LEU A 40 -6.35 7.35 11.91
N TRP A 41 -7.62 7.77 12.07
CA TRP A 41 -8.51 7.23 13.08
C TRP A 41 -8.84 5.75 12.86
N SER A 42 -9.16 5.36 11.63
CA SER A 42 -9.40 3.95 11.28
C SER A 42 -8.14 3.10 11.46
N LEU A 43 -6.97 3.62 11.07
CA LEU A 43 -5.67 3.00 11.36
C LEU A 43 -5.46 2.80 12.86
N TYR A 44 -5.77 3.81 13.66
CA TYR A 44 -5.62 3.76 15.12
C TYR A 44 -6.55 2.72 15.76
N GLN A 45 -7.81 2.69 15.36
CA GLN A 45 -8.76 1.69 15.83
C GLN A 45 -8.34 0.26 15.44
N ALA A 46 -7.91 0.07 14.19
CA ALA A 46 -7.40 -1.22 13.72
C ALA A 46 -6.14 -1.66 14.47
N HIS A 47 -5.20 -0.73 14.72
CA HIS A 47 -3.96 -1.00 15.44
C HIS A 47 -4.22 -1.39 16.91
N VAL A 48 -5.03 -0.61 17.63
CA VAL A 48 -5.40 -0.92 19.03
C VAL A 48 -6.18 -2.24 19.09
N GLY A 49 -7.14 -2.43 18.18
CA GLY A 49 -7.89 -3.69 18.10
C GLY A 49 -6.98 -4.89 17.84
N ALA A 50 -6.01 -4.77 16.94
CA ALA A 50 -5.06 -5.85 16.64
C ALA A 50 -4.17 -6.18 17.85
N ALA A 51 -3.72 -5.15 18.59
CA ALA A 51 -2.92 -5.31 19.80
C ALA A 51 -3.69 -5.98 20.95
N GLN A 52 -5.00 -5.73 21.05
CA GLN A 52 -5.89 -6.30 22.06
C GLN A 52 -6.52 -7.63 21.66
N SER A 53 -6.51 -7.96 20.37
CA SER A 53 -7.15 -9.17 19.86
C SER A 53 -6.50 -10.42 20.44
N MET A 54 -7.35 -11.31 20.92
CA MET A 54 -7.00 -12.60 21.51
C MET A 54 -6.96 -13.73 20.47
N SER A 55 -7.36 -13.48 19.21
CA SER A 55 -7.37 -14.48 18.15
C SER A 55 -6.53 -14.05 16.95
N PHE A 56 -5.78 -14.98 16.37
CA PHE A 56 -4.98 -14.72 15.17
C PHE A 56 -5.85 -14.27 13.98
N SER A 57 -7.04 -14.85 13.82
CA SER A 57 -7.94 -14.50 12.72
C SER A 57 -8.46 -13.07 12.78
N GLU A 58 -8.84 -12.60 13.97
CA GLU A 58 -9.27 -11.22 14.13
C GLU A 58 -8.10 -10.25 13.98
N ARG A 59 -6.93 -10.59 14.55
CA ARG A 59 -5.71 -9.78 14.40
C ARG A 59 -5.32 -9.60 12.94
N ASP A 60 -5.25 -10.67 12.15
CA ASP A 60 -4.86 -10.59 10.74
C ASP A 60 -5.85 -9.76 9.91
N GLN A 61 -7.14 -9.86 10.20
CA GLN A 61 -8.16 -9.05 9.51
C GLN A 61 -8.07 -7.57 9.89
N LEU A 62 -7.75 -7.25 11.14
CA LEU A 62 -7.50 -5.88 11.58
C LEU A 62 -6.22 -5.32 10.97
N LEU A 63 -5.16 -6.12 10.87
CA LEU A 63 -3.93 -5.72 10.17
C LEU A 63 -4.17 -5.52 8.66
N LEU A 64 -5.04 -6.33 8.04
CA LEU A 64 -5.47 -6.12 6.66
C LEU A 64 -6.21 -4.78 6.52
N ILE A 65 -7.20 -4.51 7.38
CA ILE A 65 -7.90 -3.21 7.41
C ILE A 65 -6.90 -2.06 7.54
N GLN A 66 -5.94 -2.21 8.45
CA GLN A 66 -4.87 -1.24 8.68
C GLN A 66 -4.07 -0.96 7.40
N GLY A 67 -3.61 -2.02 6.73
CA GLY A 67 -2.86 -1.92 5.47
C GLY A 67 -3.67 -1.28 4.36
N LEU A 68 -4.96 -1.61 4.25
CA LEU A 68 -5.87 -1.04 3.24
C LEU A 68 -6.07 0.47 3.43
N TYR A 69 -6.24 0.95 4.67
CA TYR A 69 -6.39 2.39 4.94
C TYR A 69 -5.10 3.17 4.66
N VAL A 70 -3.95 2.65 5.13
CA VAL A 70 -2.65 3.27 4.85
C VAL A 70 -2.39 3.28 3.34
N GLY A 71 -2.67 2.16 2.67
CA GLY A 71 -2.56 2.03 1.22
C GLY A 71 -3.40 3.04 0.49
N LEU A 72 -4.69 3.15 0.81
CA LEU A 72 -5.59 4.12 0.16
C LEU A 72 -5.08 5.55 0.28
N GLU A 73 -4.64 5.94 1.47
CA GLU A 73 -4.16 7.30 1.70
C GLU A 73 -2.85 7.56 0.96
N GLU A 74 -1.85 6.68 1.09
CA GLU A 74 -0.57 6.84 0.40
C GLU A 74 -0.77 6.85 -1.12
N GLN A 75 -1.64 6.00 -1.66
CA GLN A 75 -1.94 5.98 -3.08
C GLN A 75 -2.69 7.25 -3.52
N THR A 76 -3.56 7.81 -2.68
CA THR A 76 -4.21 9.10 -2.97
C THR A 76 -3.19 10.23 -3.00
N ARG A 77 -2.27 10.27 -2.03
CA ARG A 77 -1.19 11.25 -1.95
C ARG A 77 -0.22 11.16 -3.13
N LEU A 78 0.07 9.95 -3.61
CA LEU A 78 0.94 9.73 -4.78
C LEU A 78 0.30 10.14 -6.11
N GLN A 79 -1.01 10.42 -6.13
CA GLN A 79 -1.74 10.64 -7.38
C GLN A 79 -1.19 11.83 -8.21
N SER A 80 -0.78 12.93 -7.58
CA SER A 80 -0.18 14.07 -8.29
C SER A 80 1.14 13.68 -8.96
N PHE A 81 2.04 13.03 -8.21
CA PHE A 81 3.32 12.55 -8.73
C PHE A 81 3.14 11.52 -9.87
N ILE A 82 2.18 10.61 -9.73
CA ILE A 82 1.82 9.64 -10.78
C ILE A 82 1.37 10.36 -12.05
N ASN A 83 0.46 11.33 -11.91
CA ASN A 83 -0.06 12.12 -13.03
C ASN A 83 1.03 12.95 -13.74
N GLU A 84 2.08 13.35 -13.03
CA GLU A 84 3.21 14.10 -13.59
C GLU A 84 4.26 13.20 -14.28
N SER A 85 4.46 11.98 -13.78
CA SER A 85 5.55 11.09 -14.20
C SER A 85 5.17 10.12 -15.33
N LEU A 86 4.10 9.35 -15.17
CA LEU A 86 3.70 8.31 -16.14
C LEU A 86 3.18 8.90 -17.47
N PRO A 87 2.35 9.97 -17.45
CA PRO A 87 1.89 10.63 -18.68
C PRO A 87 2.88 11.67 -19.20
N GLY A 88 3.63 12.36 -18.33
CA GLY A 88 4.25 13.66 -18.61
C GLY A 88 5.11 13.72 -19.86
N TYR A 89 5.90 12.67 -20.13
CA TYR A 89 6.74 12.59 -21.33
C TYR A 89 5.98 12.11 -22.57
N MET A 90 5.02 11.18 -22.39
CA MET A 90 4.30 10.55 -23.51
C MET A 90 3.16 11.41 -24.06
N VAL A 91 2.57 12.32 -23.26
CA VAL A 91 1.46 13.18 -23.71
C VAL A 91 1.90 14.14 -24.84
N GLN A 92 3.19 14.46 -24.95
CA GLN A 92 3.70 15.26 -26.09
C GLN A 92 3.45 14.58 -27.44
N TRP A 93 3.47 13.25 -27.47
CA TRP A 93 3.20 12.44 -28.66
C TRP A 93 1.72 12.52 -29.07
N CYS A 94 0.82 12.82 -28.13
CA CYS A 94 -0.60 13.02 -28.43
C CYS A 94 -0.88 14.23 -29.33
N ARG A 95 0.07 15.17 -29.47
CA ARG A 95 -0.03 16.26 -30.44
C ARG A 95 -0.07 15.75 -31.88
N PHE A 96 0.53 14.60 -32.14
CA PHE A 96 0.58 13.95 -33.45
C PHE A 96 -0.44 12.82 -33.59
N TRP A 97 -1.38 12.69 -32.64
CA TRP A 97 -2.35 11.59 -32.64
C TRP A 97 -3.34 11.70 -33.81
N PRO A 98 -3.64 10.60 -34.53
CA PRO A 98 -4.41 10.63 -35.78
C PRO A 98 -5.81 11.27 -35.65
N THR A 99 -6.45 11.10 -34.50
CA THR A 99 -7.86 11.49 -34.31
C THR A 99 -8.05 12.84 -33.59
N ARG A 100 -6.98 13.61 -33.32
CA ARG A 100 -6.98 14.84 -32.47
C ARG A 100 -7.64 14.71 -31.09
N ASN A 101 -8.08 13.52 -30.70
CA ASN A 101 -8.66 13.25 -29.39
C ASN A 101 -7.53 12.95 -28.38
N VAL A 102 -7.07 14.02 -27.73
CA VAL A 102 -5.97 13.95 -26.76
C VAL A 102 -6.29 13.04 -25.57
N THR A 103 -7.55 12.97 -25.14
CA THR A 103 -7.98 12.10 -24.04
C THR A 103 -7.79 10.62 -24.38
N LYS A 104 -8.28 10.17 -25.55
CA LYS A 104 -8.09 8.78 -25.99
C LYS A 104 -6.63 8.40 -26.17
N CYS A 105 -5.80 9.34 -26.63
CA CYS A 105 -4.37 9.13 -26.71
C CYS A 105 -3.73 8.93 -25.33
N ARG A 106 -4.08 9.78 -24.35
CA ARG A 106 -3.58 9.63 -22.97
C ARG A 106 -4.00 8.30 -22.35
N GLU A 107 -5.28 7.94 -22.46
CA GLU A 107 -5.79 6.66 -21.96
C GLU A 107 -5.03 5.48 -22.57
N PHE A 108 -4.76 5.52 -23.88
CA PHE A 108 -3.98 4.49 -24.55
C PHE A 108 -2.52 4.42 -24.08
N LEU A 109 -1.85 5.57 -24.01
CA LEU A 109 -0.45 5.64 -23.58
C LEU A 109 -0.28 5.25 -22.11
N ASN A 110 -1.22 5.61 -21.24
CA ASN A 110 -1.21 5.21 -19.84
C ASN A 110 -1.32 3.69 -19.66
N LYS A 111 -2.15 3.03 -20.48
CA LYS A 111 -2.24 1.56 -20.49
C LYS A 111 -0.92 0.92 -20.87
N ILE A 112 -0.30 1.42 -21.96
CA ILE A 112 1.03 0.96 -22.39
C ILE A 112 2.08 1.22 -21.30
N ALA A 113 2.06 2.39 -20.66
CA ALA A 113 2.97 2.73 -19.58
C ALA A 113 2.86 1.72 -18.44
N THR A 114 1.63 1.38 -18.07
CA THR A 114 1.32 0.47 -16.98
C THR A 114 1.85 -0.93 -17.29
N GLU A 115 1.52 -1.46 -18.47
CA GLU A 115 1.96 -2.78 -18.95
C GLU A 115 3.50 -2.90 -19.03
N LEU A 116 4.18 -1.85 -19.51
CA LEU A 116 5.63 -1.94 -19.79
C LEU A 116 6.54 -1.54 -18.63
N ILE A 117 6.07 -0.68 -17.72
CA ILE A 117 6.95 0.02 -16.77
C ILE A 117 6.52 -0.23 -15.33
N VAL A 118 5.23 -0.47 -15.08
CA VAL A 118 4.72 -0.59 -13.72
C VAL A 118 4.69 -2.05 -13.29
N HIS A 119 5.77 -2.45 -12.62
CA HIS A 119 5.88 -3.74 -11.96
C HIS A 119 6.05 -3.53 -10.46
N LEU A 120 5.37 -4.37 -9.67
CA LEU A 120 5.55 -4.39 -8.23
C LEU A 120 6.44 -5.57 -7.85
N PHE A 121 7.45 -5.32 -7.02
CA PHE A 121 8.31 -6.38 -6.49
C PHE A 121 8.00 -6.59 -5.01
N ILE A 122 7.71 -7.83 -4.64
CA ILE A 122 7.51 -8.27 -3.25
C ILE A 122 8.45 -9.43 -2.99
N GLY A 123 9.55 -9.15 -2.30
CA GLY A 123 10.68 -10.08 -2.23
C GLY A 123 11.15 -10.46 -3.63
N SER A 124 11.16 -11.76 -3.91
CA SER A 124 11.52 -12.29 -5.23
C SER A 124 10.38 -12.27 -6.28
N HIS A 125 9.16 -11.89 -5.87
CA HIS A 125 7.98 -11.95 -6.73
C HIS A 125 7.83 -10.64 -7.53
N ARG A 126 7.94 -10.75 -8.86
CA ARG A 126 7.55 -9.69 -9.77
C ARG A 126 6.08 -9.84 -10.12
N LEU A 127 5.29 -8.82 -9.81
CA LEU A 127 3.87 -8.75 -10.14
C LEU A 127 3.66 -7.75 -11.28
N ASN A 128 3.02 -8.21 -12.34
CA ASN A 128 2.58 -7.37 -13.44
C ASN A 128 1.26 -6.70 -13.03
N THR A 129 1.23 -5.38 -13.06
CA THR A 129 0.08 -4.64 -12.52
C THR A 129 -1.14 -4.66 -13.45
N ASP A 130 -0.94 -4.97 -14.72
CA ASP A 130 -1.95 -5.16 -15.76
C ASP A 130 -2.56 -6.58 -15.77
N GLU A 131 -2.03 -7.49 -14.96
CA GLU A 131 -2.56 -8.84 -14.75
C GLU A 131 -3.25 -8.96 -13.39
N ASP A 132 -4.13 -9.96 -13.24
CA ASP A 132 -4.75 -10.24 -11.95
C ASP A 132 -3.68 -10.71 -10.95
N VAL A 133 -3.85 -10.33 -9.68
CA VAL A 133 -2.95 -10.79 -8.61
C VAL A 133 -2.96 -12.32 -8.55
N PRO A 134 -1.78 -12.97 -8.60
CA PRO A 134 -1.69 -14.41 -8.71
C PRO A 134 -2.27 -15.13 -7.49
N SER A 135 -2.93 -16.25 -7.76
CA SER A 135 -3.41 -17.22 -6.77
C SER A 135 -2.28 -18.15 -6.31
N GLY A 136 -2.46 -18.83 -5.17
CA GLY A 136 -1.57 -19.92 -4.74
C GLY A 136 -0.26 -19.50 -4.05
N MET A 137 -0.11 -18.22 -3.70
CA MET A 137 1.15 -17.68 -3.15
C MET A 137 1.48 -18.15 -1.73
N HIS A 138 0.51 -18.71 -0.99
CA HIS A 138 0.67 -19.21 0.37
C HIS A 138 0.78 -20.72 0.43
N ASN A 139 1.97 -21.29 0.24
CA ASN A 139 2.14 -22.75 0.24
C ASN A 139 1.13 -23.50 -0.68
N GLY A 140 0.73 -22.86 -1.79
CA GLY A 140 -0.29 -23.37 -2.72
C GLY A 140 -1.73 -22.92 -2.46
N SER A 141 -2.02 -22.14 -1.40
CA SER A 141 -3.31 -21.45 -1.20
C SER A 141 -3.25 -19.98 -1.63
N ASN A 142 -4.40 -19.37 -1.88
CA ASN A 142 -4.46 -17.95 -2.29
C ASN A 142 -4.16 -16.98 -1.14
N PHE A 143 -4.42 -17.43 0.08
CA PHE A 143 -4.41 -16.59 1.29
C PHE A 143 -3.91 -17.42 2.47
N SER A 144 -3.53 -16.74 3.54
CA SER A 144 -3.41 -17.36 4.85
C SER A 144 -4.71 -18.05 5.28
N LEU A 145 -4.60 -19.01 6.20
CA LEU A 145 -5.75 -19.69 6.80
C LEU A 145 -6.71 -18.68 7.46
N PHE A 146 -6.17 -17.58 7.99
CA PHE A 146 -6.90 -16.57 8.73
C PHE A 146 -7.61 -15.53 7.84
N LEU A 147 -7.21 -15.42 6.57
CA LEU A 147 -7.75 -14.47 5.60
C LEU A 147 -8.57 -15.13 4.49
N THR A 148 -8.64 -16.47 4.47
CA THR A 148 -9.48 -17.22 3.53
C THR A 148 -10.96 -16.86 3.69
N LYS A 149 -11.39 -16.51 4.92
CA LYS A 149 -12.74 -16.03 5.21
C LYS A 149 -12.68 -14.78 6.07
N LEU A 150 -13.10 -13.65 5.51
CA LEU A 150 -13.23 -12.39 6.25
C LEU A 150 -14.52 -12.44 7.09
N ALA A 151 -14.39 -12.72 8.38
CA ALA A 151 -15.49 -12.73 9.34
C ALA A 151 -15.79 -11.33 9.91
N ASN A 152 -14.79 -10.44 9.92
CA ASN A 152 -14.96 -9.05 10.31
C ASN A 152 -15.76 -8.32 9.20
N PRO A 153 -16.93 -7.72 9.54
CA PRO A 153 -17.79 -7.09 8.55
C PRO A 153 -17.17 -5.85 7.92
N GLU A 154 -16.32 -5.11 8.64
CA GLU A 154 -15.58 -3.96 8.12
C GLU A 154 -14.52 -4.40 7.12
N ALA A 155 -13.74 -5.44 7.44
CA ALA A 155 -12.75 -6.00 6.53
C ALA A 155 -13.40 -6.45 5.22
N TYR A 156 -14.54 -7.17 5.31
CA TYR A 156 -15.28 -7.60 4.13
C TYR A 156 -15.80 -6.40 3.32
N ALA A 157 -16.44 -5.43 3.97
CA ALA A 157 -17.01 -4.27 3.29
C ALA A 157 -15.94 -3.42 2.59
N LEU A 158 -14.80 -3.20 3.24
CA LEU A 158 -13.69 -2.44 2.69
C LEU A 158 -13.08 -3.15 1.48
N MET A 159 -12.82 -4.46 1.60
CA MET A 159 -12.33 -5.27 0.49
C MET A 159 -13.32 -5.31 -0.68
N ALA A 160 -14.61 -5.49 -0.41
CA ALA A 160 -15.64 -5.50 -1.45
C ALA A 160 -15.70 -4.16 -2.20
N ALA A 161 -15.60 -3.04 -1.48
CA ALA A 161 -15.56 -1.70 -2.05
C ALA A 161 -14.30 -1.48 -2.91
N MET A 162 -13.12 -1.84 -2.41
CA MET A 162 -11.85 -1.65 -3.11
C MET A 162 -11.70 -2.58 -4.33
N LEU A 163 -12.18 -3.82 -4.21
CA LEU A 163 -12.23 -4.76 -5.34
C LEU A 163 -13.30 -4.40 -6.37
N ASN A 164 -14.27 -3.56 -5.98
CA ASN A 164 -15.49 -3.29 -6.72
C ASN A 164 -16.26 -4.59 -7.06
N GLN A 165 -16.43 -5.44 -6.05
CA GLN A 165 -17.01 -6.78 -6.19
C GLN A 165 -17.91 -7.10 -4.99
N THR A 166 -19.04 -7.77 -5.26
CA THR A 166 -19.94 -8.27 -4.21
C THR A 166 -19.46 -9.58 -3.59
N THR A 167 -18.73 -10.37 -4.38
CA THR A 167 -18.07 -11.61 -3.94
C THR A 167 -16.57 -11.43 -4.08
N LEU A 168 -15.83 -11.60 -2.98
CA LEU A 168 -14.39 -11.41 -2.96
C LEU A 168 -13.67 -12.52 -3.74
N GLN A 169 -12.93 -12.13 -4.78
CA GLN A 169 -12.12 -13.03 -5.59
C GLN A 169 -10.94 -12.27 -6.19
N LEU A 170 -9.89 -13.00 -6.57
CA LEU A 170 -8.69 -12.40 -7.21
C LEU A 170 -8.87 -12.10 -8.70
N LYS A 171 -9.99 -12.53 -9.30
CA LYS A 171 -10.32 -12.26 -10.70
C LYS A 171 -10.69 -10.79 -10.88
N ASN A 172 -10.25 -10.18 -11.98
CA ASN A 172 -10.44 -8.77 -12.35
C ASN A 172 -9.83 -7.77 -11.36
N THR A 173 -8.73 -8.15 -10.71
CA THR A 173 -7.95 -7.30 -9.81
C THR A 173 -6.90 -6.46 -10.54
N ALA A 174 -6.61 -6.76 -11.80
CA ALA A 174 -5.70 -6.01 -12.67
C ALA A 174 -5.97 -4.49 -12.68
N ALA A 175 -4.89 -3.72 -12.67
CA ALA A 175 -4.86 -2.29 -12.87
C ALA A 175 -4.34 -1.95 -14.27
N SER A 176 -5.22 -2.00 -15.27
CA SER A 176 -4.86 -1.68 -16.67
C SER A 176 -4.38 -0.24 -16.90
N ASP A 177 -4.77 0.70 -16.03
CA ASP A 177 -4.25 2.07 -16.02
C ASP A 177 -3.91 2.46 -14.58
N TRP A 178 -2.60 2.49 -14.28
CA TRP A 178 -2.10 2.81 -12.96
C TRP A 178 -2.39 4.26 -12.52
N ASN A 179 -2.72 5.16 -13.45
CA ASN A 179 -3.13 6.52 -13.11
C ASN A 179 -4.54 6.56 -12.51
N ILE A 180 -5.37 5.55 -12.74
CA ILE A 180 -6.72 5.49 -12.18
C ILE A 180 -6.64 4.91 -10.76
N LEU A 181 -6.78 5.77 -9.74
CA LEU A 181 -6.73 5.38 -8.32
C LEU A 181 -7.58 4.15 -8.01
N ALA A 182 -8.81 4.09 -8.52
CA ALA A 182 -9.71 2.96 -8.27
C ALA A 182 -9.19 1.63 -8.83
N GLN A 183 -8.50 1.65 -9.98
CA GLN A 183 -7.88 0.44 -10.53
C GLN A 183 -6.64 0.04 -9.72
N ARG A 184 -5.80 1.04 -9.41
CA ARG A 184 -4.60 0.85 -8.59
C ARG A 184 -4.92 0.28 -7.22
N MET A 185 -5.93 0.83 -6.55
CA MET A 185 -6.40 0.31 -5.26
C MET A 185 -6.99 -1.08 -5.36
N ARG A 186 -7.66 -1.43 -6.47
CA ARG A 186 -8.13 -2.80 -6.70
C ARG A 186 -6.99 -3.81 -6.65
N PHE A 187 -5.91 -3.50 -7.37
CA PHE A 187 -4.71 -4.34 -7.41
C PHE A 187 -4.01 -4.37 -6.05
N ILE A 188 -3.73 -3.21 -5.47
CA ILE A 188 -3.01 -3.09 -4.18
C ILE A 188 -3.77 -3.74 -3.03
N SER A 189 -5.10 -3.66 -3.01
CA SER A 189 -5.91 -4.30 -1.97
C SER A 189 -5.85 -5.82 -2.07
N ALA A 190 -5.88 -6.36 -3.29
CA ALA A 190 -5.67 -7.77 -3.52
C ALA A 190 -4.24 -8.20 -3.13
N VAL A 191 -3.23 -7.37 -3.39
CA VAL A 191 -1.86 -7.59 -2.92
C VAL A 191 -1.80 -7.64 -1.39
N PHE A 192 -2.37 -6.67 -0.66
CA PHE A 192 -2.37 -6.73 0.81
C PHE A 192 -3.08 -7.98 1.32
N TRP A 193 -4.21 -8.36 0.70
CA TRP A 193 -4.93 -9.55 1.10
C TRP A 193 -4.14 -10.85 0.86
N VAL A 194 -3.46 -10.95 -0.29
CA VAL A 194 -2.65 -12.12 -0.66
C VAL A 194 -1.32 -12.14 0.07
N PHE A 195 -0.72 -11.01 0.42
CA PHE A 195 0.64 -10.97 0.99
C PHE A 195 0.68 -10.62 2.49
N GLN A 196 -0.45 -10.41 3.16
CA GLN A 196 -0.54 -9.87 4.53
C GLN A 196 0.46 -10.48 5.53
N ASP A 197 0.63 -11.80 5.50
CA ASP A 197 1.49 -12.59 6.38
C ASP A 197 2.64 -13.27 5.61
N HIS A 198 2.87 -12.86 4.36
CA HIS A 198 3.97 -13.39 3.56
C HIS A 198 5.31 -12.96 4.18
N GLU A 199 6.24 -13.89 4.28
CA GLU A 199 7.52 -13.66 4.96
C GLU A 199 8.35 -12.51 4.34
N ASP A 200 8.21 -12.31 3.04
CA ASP A 200 8.87 -11.21 2.31
C ASP A 200 8.41 -9.81 2.77
N LEU A 201 7.21 -9.67 3.35
CA LEU A 201 6.78 -8.41 3.95
C LEU A 201 7.42 -8.15 5.31
N ASN A 202 7.97 -9.18 5.95
CA ASN A 202 8.74 -9.04 7.18
C ASN A 202 10.21 -8.73 6.91
N CYS A 203 10.63 -8.52 5.65
CA CYS A 203 11.99 -8.05 5.38
C CYS A 203 12.09 -6.53 5.59
N TYR A 204 13.23 -6.05 6.09
CA TYR A 204 13.49 -4.61 6.06
C TYR A 204 13.71 -4.13 4.62
N LEU A 205 12.84 -3.24 4.14
CA LEU A 205 12.95 -2.64 2.80
C LEU A 205 14.18 -1.74 2.65
N PHE A 206 14.63 -1.17 3.77
CA PHE A 206 15.76 -0.26 3.87
C PHE A 206 16.81 -0.85 4.82
N SER A 207 18.09 -0.56 4.57
CA SER A 207 19.13 -0.84 5.57
C SER A 207 18.89 0.01 6.83
N ALA A 208 19.50 -0.38 7.96
CA ALA A 208 19.38 0.38 9.21
C ALA A 208 19.83 1.85 9.07
N GLU A 209 20.84 2.11 8.24
CA GLU A 209 21.31 3.47 7.95
C GLU A 209 20.26 4.26 7.15
N GLN A 210 19.69 3.65 6.12
CA GLN A 210 18.65 4.29 5.30
C GLN A 210 17.41 4.58 6.13
N ASP A 211 16.94 3.62 6.94
CA ASP A 211 15.81 3.80 7.85
C ASP A 211 16.05 4.94 8.84
N LEU A 212 17.25 5.03 9.42
CA LEU A 212 17.62 6.13 10.32
C LEU A 212 17.56 7.50 9.60
N LEU A 213 18.14 7.60 8.40
CA LEU A 213 18.13 8.85 7.63
C LEU A 213 16.71 9.25 7.24
N ILE A 214 15.86 8.30 6.85
CA ILE A 214 14.45 8.55 6.54
C ILE A 214 13.69 9.01 7.79
N ARG A 215 13.84 8.32 8.93
CA ARG A 215 13.15 8.65 10.18
C ARG A 215 13.58 9.99 10.78
N THR A 216 14.81 10.40 10.51
CA THR A 216 15.37 11.67 11.00
C THR A 216 15.23 12.83 10.02
N ASP A 217 14.49 12.63 8.91
CA ASP A 217 14.26 13.65 7.87
C ASP A 217 15.56 14.15 7.21
N GLN A 218 16.53 13.23 7.04
CA GLN A 218 17.84 13.47 6.42
C GLN A 218 18.00 12.64 5.14
N SER A 219 16.90 12.44 4.43
CA SER A 219 16.87 11.66 3.17
C SER A 219 17.73 12.27 2.06
N ASP A 220 18.06 13.56 2.15
CA ASP A 220 19.01 14.26 1.28
C ASP A 220 20.45 13.74 1.40
N LYS A 221 20.78 13.05 2.51
CA LYS A 221 22.08 12.42 2.75
C LYS A 221 22.17 10.99 2.24
N LEU A 222 21.08 10.43 1.72
CA LEU A 222 21.10 9.12 1.08
C LEU A 222 21.98 9.19 -0.17
N ASP A 223 22.86 8.20 -0.36
CA ASP A 223 23.57 8.05 -1.62
C ASP A 223 22.53 8.00 -2.75
N PRO A 224 22.63 8.85 -3.79
CA PRO A 224 21.72 8.83 -4.94
C PRO A 224 21.64 7.45 -5.62
N GLN A 225 22.68 6.62 -5.50
CA GLN A 225 22.66 5.24 -5.99
C GLN A 225 22.02 4.23 -5.02
N SER A 226 21.79 4.61 -3.77
CA SER A 226 21.16 3.75 -2.76
C SER A 226 19.69 3.44 -3.05
N TRP A 227 19.03 4.22 -3.92
CA TRP A 227 17.69 3.90 -4.42
C TRP A 227 17.67 2.64 -5.30
N PHE A 228 18.78 2.34 -5.99
CA PHE A 228 18.99 1.05 -6.69
C PHE A 228 19.37 -0.09 -5.72
N GLN A 229 19.59 0.22 -4.44
CA GLN A 229 19.90 -0.74 -3.38
C GLN A 229 18.68 -1.08 -2.51
N ILE A 230 17.53 -0.42 -2.71
CA ILE A 230 16.24 -0.96 -2.25
C ILE A 230 16.16 -2.34 -2.92
N CYS A 231 16.25 -3.40 -2.10
CA CYS A 231 16.83 -4.63 -2.59
C CYS A 231 16.02 -5.19 -3.76
N ASP A 232 16.63 -5.18 -4.95
CA ASP A 232 16.00 -5.55 -6.22
C ASP A 232 15.56 -7.02 -6.27
N ARG A 233 15.96 -7.87 -5.30
CA ARG A 233 15.70 -9.32 -5.35
C ARG A 233 15.47 -10.03 -4.01
N ASP A 234 16.21 -9.70 -2.95
CA ASP A 234 16.08 -10.38 -1.64
C ASP A 234 16.40 -9.42 -0.49
N CYS A 235 15.38 -8.64 -0.08
CA CYS A 235 15.45 -7.71 1.05
C CYS A 235 15.83 -8.42 2.35
N CYS A 236 15.37 -9.65 2.54
CA CYS A 236 15.60 -10.39 3.78
C CYS A 236 17.06 -10.81 3.93
N ALA A 237 17.70 -11.28 2.85
CA ALA A 237 19.12 -11.61 2.87
C ALA A 237 20.00 -10.36 3.04
N ALA A 238 19.61 -9.23 2.45
CA ALA A 238 20.41 -8.01 2.46
C ALA A 238 20.25 -7.17 3.74
N ASN A 239 19.02 -6.99 4.21
CA ASN A 239 18.70 -6.06 5.30
C ASN A 239 18.18 -6.76 6.57
N GLY A 240 17.99 -8.09 6.51
CA GLY A 240 17.46 -8.88 7.61
C GLY A 240 15.92 -8.92 7.65
N ARG A 241 15.42 -9.77 8.56
CA ARG A 241 13.99 -9.90 8.87
C ARG A 241 13.65 -9.11 10.12
N TRP A 242 12.51 -8.44 10.08
CA TRP A 242 11.79 -7.95 11.23
C TRP A 242 11.26 -9.15 12.02
N ASP A 243 11.71 -9.29 13.26
CA ASP A 243 11.34 -10.38 14.18
C ASP A 243 10.26 -9.94 15.18
N GLY A 244 9.75 -8.72 15.05
CA GLY A 244 8.76 -8.15 15.96
C GLY A 244 9.30 -7.74 17.34
N LEU A 245 10.61 -7.86 17.57
CA LEU A 245 11.24 -7.68 18.89
C LEU A 245 12.24 -6.52 18.97
N ASN A 246 12.64 -5.94 17.84
CA ASN A 246 13.57 -4.81 17.76
C ASN A 246 12.92 -3.54 17.21
#